data_AF-A0A6J8ADY1-F1
#
_entry.id   AF-A0A6J8ADY1-F1
#
_cell.length_a   1.000
_cell.length_b   1.000
_cell.length_c   1.000
_cell.angle_alpha   90.00
_cell.angle_beta   90.00
_cell.angle_gamma   90.00
#
_symmetry.space_group_name_H-M   'P 1'
#
loop_
_entity.id
_entity.type
_entity.pdbx_description
1 polymer ?
#
loop_
_entity_poly.entity_id
_entity_poly.type
_entity_poly.pdbx_seq_one_letter_code
_entity_poly.pdbx_strand_id
1 'polypeptide(L)'
;MSIDECIISITSGSFGEGLDMRGSDLDIMFVKRNMEVCNLKPRLNPNISYLSMDTEDVKPGFTQLRLEYCSDQTLFENCVQFANKHYLSSTLWKLQFSEELNIHGPCLSDEDGLADFADCLHCKTNNVGLNFSFNRGIQKIVSCYKSSIQYLFTYYTSLFCSVRAQYIPLHSAYSNNKYLYGQYKSCLCTLLQNIYHDAVTGWLMLASFFYKTKQYAKAVRIIMHSISKCTFEKLYFEMKMSDIHHRLFKLKSLQKMGIVQLWKYVLVDDIRFEINSLLIPDELLIEVGDNPLRIPSSVYACFLCFLCHYHLNDARQCRDTLQVLQLVTECNYLNADLDAKAAAYNLLGVALQTVGDTKSARQAYLQSAELYIDPSDNPAVERLFLLD
;
A
#
# COMPACT_ATOMS: atom_id res chain seq x y z
N MET A 1 1.52 13.53 34.06
CA MET A 1 2.72 12.76 33.69
C MET A 1 3.63 13.62 32.81
N SER A 2 4.82 13.99 33.29
CA SER A 2 5.86 14.47 32.38
C SER A 2 6.30 13.28 31.53
N ILE A 3 6.13 13.37 30.21
CA ILE A 3 6.62 12.32 29.30
C ILE A 3 8.15 12.34 29.42
N ASP A 4 8.69 11.26 29.99
CA ASP A 4 10.12 11.02 30.09
C ASP A 4 10.73 11.05 28.67
N GLU A 5 11.75 11.89 28.44
CA GLU A 5 12.40 12.06 27.13
C GLU A 5 13.00 10.75 26.57
N CYS A 6 13.10 9.72 27.42
CA CYS A 6 13.55 8.38 27.10
C CYS A 6 12.49 7.44 26.48
N ILE A 7 11.24 7.89 26.27
CA ILE A 7 10.16 7.05 25.71
C ILE A 7 9.72 7.56 24.33
N ILE A 8 9.63 6.66 23.35
CA ILE A 8 8.93 6.91 22.08
C ILE A 8 7.53 6.32 22.18
N SER A 9 6.50 7.12 21.97
CA SER A 9 5.15 6.60 21.77
C SER A 9 4.90 6.40 20.27
N ILE A 10 4.33 5.24 19.92
CA ILE A 10 3.96 4.88 18.54
C ILE A 10 2.51 4.41 18.58
N THR A 11 1.61 5.10 17.87
CA THR A 11 0.26 4.60 17.64
C THR A 11 0.32 3.44 16.65
N SER A 12 -0.31 2.32 16.99
CA SER A 12 -0.33 1.10 16.18
C SER A 12 -1.76 0.63 15.93
N GLY A 13 -1.92 -0.62 15.47
CA GLY A 13 -3.22 -1.21 15.20
C GLY A 13 -4.01 -0.47 14.14
N SER A 14 -5.34 -0.54 14.24
CA SER A 14 -6.23 -0.01 13.20
C SER A 14 -6.09 1.51 13.01
N PHE A 15 -6.17 2.29 14.09
CA PHE A 15 -6.00 3.74 14.05
C PHE A 15 -4.60 4.16 13.62
N GLY A 16 -3.54 3.55 14.16
CA GLY A 16 -2.16 3.86 13.77
C GLY A 16 -1.88 3.60 12.29
N GLU A 17 -2.67 2.73 11.66
CA GLU A 17 -2.58 2.40 10.24
C GLU A 17 -3.51 3.20 9.33
N GLY A 18 -4.29 4.11 9.92
CA GLY A 18 -5.23 4.98 9.21
C GLY A 18 -6.58 4.35 8.91
N LEU A 19 -6.96 3.30 9.63
CA LEU A 19 -8.30 2.72 9.57
C LEU A 19 -9.17 3.26 10.71
N ASP A 20 -10.30 3.85 10.35
CA ASP A 20 -11.35 4.23 11.29
C ASP A 20 -12.45 3.18 11.26
N MET A 21 -12.40 2.22 12.19
CA MET A 21 -13.40 1.19 12.36
C MET A 21 -14.22 1.47 13.61
N ARG A 22 -15.56 1.40 13.48
CA ARG A 22 -16.45 1.66 14.60
C ARG A 22 -16.20 0.67 15.74
N GLY A 23 -15.89 1.19 16.93
CA GLY A 23 -15.65 0.38 18.12
C GLY A 23 -14.25 -0.25 18.16
N SER A 24 -13.32 0.23 17.33
CA SER A 24 -11.90 -0.03 17.56
C SER A 24 -11.38 0.78 18.73
N ASP A 25 -10.47 0.16 19.46
CA ASP A 25 -9.65 0.72 20.52
C ASP A 25 -8.38 1.38 19.95
N LEU A 26 -7.74 2.22 20.77
CA LEU A 26 -6.51 2.92 20.45
C LEU A 26 -5.30 2.12 20.93
N ASP A 27 -4.55 1.51 20.02
CA ASP A 27 -3.31 0.81 20.36
C ASP A 27 -2.10 1.78 20.43
N ILE A 28 -1.43 1.85 21.57
CA ILE A 28 -0.24 2.67 21.81
C ILE A 28 0.92 1.81 22.27
N MET A 29 2.02 1.84 21.52
CA MET A 29 3.27 1.19 21.90
C MET A 29 4.22 2.22 22.53
N PHE A 30 4.76 1.92 23.72
CA PHE A 30 5.80 2.71 24.36
C PHE A 30 7.15 2.02 24.18
N VAL A 31 8.07 2.64 23.46
CA VAL A 31 9.40 2.10 23.19
C VAL A 31 10.44 2.84 24.02
N LYS A 32 11.10 2.12 24.95
CA LYS A 32 12.17 2.66 25.80
C LYS A 32 13.46 2.83 24.99
N ARG A 33 14.05 4.04 24.99
CA ARG A 33 15.28 4.37 24.25
C ARG A 33 16.57 4.00 24.98
N ASN A 34 16.51 3.90 26.31
CA ASN A 34 17.65 3.55 27.16
C ASN A 34 17.85 2.03 27.29
N MET A 35 17.13 1.23 26.49
CA MET A 35 17.20 -0.23 26.51
C MET A 35 17.32 -0.75 25.08
N GLU A 36 18.24 -1.70 24.86
CA GLU A 36 18.46 -2.30 23.55
C GLU A 36 18.49 -3.82 23.63
N VAL A 37 17.72 -4.46 22.74
CA VAL A 37 17.74 -5.91 22.54
C VAL A 37 18.66 -6.25 21.37
N CYS A 38 19.76 -6.96 21.63
CA CYS A 38 20.81 -7.26 20.67
C CYS A 38 21.25 -8.73 20.73
N ASN A 39 21.44 -9.38 19.58
CA ASN A 39 21.98 -10.75 19.50
C ASN A 39 23.51 -10.80 19.52
N LEU A 40 24.18 -9.66 19.30
CA LEU A 40 25.64 -9.54 19.26
C LEU A 40 26.11 -8.73 20.45
N LYS A 41 27.35 -8.98 20.92
CA LYS A 41 28.00 -8.16 21.96
C LYS A 41 28.02 -6.70 21.49
N PRO A 42 27.23 -5.79 22.08
CA PRO A 42 27.15 -4.42 21.63
C PRO A 42 28.43 -3.67 22.01
N ARG A 43 28.73 -2.57 21.30
CA ARG A 43 29.65 -1.55 21.84
C ARG A 43 28.97 -0.92 23.04
N LEU A 44 29.51 -1.18 24.23
CA LEU A 44 28.90 -0.75 25.49
C LEU A 44 28.79 0.78 25.55
N ASN A 45 27.56 1.26 25.63
CA ASN A 45 27.24 2.61 26.07
C ASN A 45 26.78 2.51 27.54
N PRO A 46 27.46 3.18 28.50
CA PRO A 46 27.13 3.05 29.92
C PRO A 46 25.73 3.59 30.28
N ASN A 47 25.11 4.38 29.40
CA ASN A 47 23.78 4.92 29.62
C ASN A 47 22.66 4.00 29.07
N ILE A 48 23.01 2.86 28.48
CA ILE A 48 22.05 1.94 27.85
C ILE A 48 22.13 0.58 28.53
N SER A 49 20.97 0.04 28.88
CA SER A 49 20.86 -1.36 29.33
C SER A 49 20.74 -2.29 28.14
N TYR A 50 21.44 -3.42 28.20
CA TYR A 50 21.51 -4.38 27.10
C TYR A 50 20.89 -5.72 27.48
N LEU A 51 19.96 -6.16 26.64
CA LEU A 51 19.30 -7.45 26.71
C LEU A 51 19.67 -8.28 25.47
N SER A 52 19.77 -9.59 25.62
CA SER A 52 19.94 -10.54 24.52
C SER A 52 18.74 -11.47 24.40
N MET A 53 18.39 -11.86 23.18
CA MET A 53 17.33 -12.85 22.95
C MET A 53 17.90 -14.25 23.20
N ASP A 54 17.34 -14.92 24.18
CA ASP A 54 17.55 -16.34 24.45
C ASP A 54 16.36 -17.10 23.84
N THR A 55 16.64 -17.92 22.84
CA THR A 55 15.62 -18.66 22.06
C THR A 55 15.69 -20.16 22.29
N GLU A 56 16.54 -20.62 23.22
CA GLU A 56 16.61 -22.03 23.60
C GLU A 56 15.28 -22.44 24.24
N ASP A 57 14.67 -23.51 23.74
CA ASP A 57 13.44 -24.11 24.26
C ASP A 57 12.21 -23.19 24.37
N VAL A 58 12.15 -22.14 23.55
CA VAL A 58 11.01 -21.20 23.54
C VAL A 58 9.99 -21.56 22.45
N LYS A 59 8.69 -21.49 22.78
CA LYS A 59 7.61 -21.70 21.81
C LYS A 59 7.66 -20.64 20.69
N PRO A 60 7.28 -20.98 19.44
CA PRO A 60 7.16 -20.00 18.36
C PRO A 60 6.32 -18.78 18.79
N GLY A 61 6.84 -17.58 18.54
CA GLY A 61 6.20 -16.32 18.93
C GLY A 61 6.62 -15.77 20.30
N PHE A 62 7.46 -16.49 21.04
CA PHE A 62 7.98 -16.05 22.33
C PHE A 62 9.52 -16.05 22.32
N THR A 63 10.13 -15.22 23.17
CA THR A 63 11.58 -15.22 23.44
C THR A 63 11.81 -14.86 24.91
N GLN A 64 12.91 -15.33 25.48
CA GLN A 64 13.37 -14.87 26.79
C GLN A 64 14.40 -13.75 26.59
N LEU A 65 14.35 -12.72 27.42
CA LEU A 65 15.30 -11.61 27.35
C LEU A 65 16.28 -11.71 28.51
N ARG A 66 17.54 -12.04 28.20
CA ARG A 66 18.61 -12.15 29.18
C ARG A 66 19.31 -10.80 29.35
N LEU A 67 19.47 -10.36 30.59
CA LEU A 67 20.19 -9.13 30.92
C LEU A 67 21.70 -9.35 30.82
N GLU A 68 22.35 -8.60 29.92
CA GLU A 68 23.80 -8.65 29.69
C GLU A 68 24.52 -7.52 30.44
N TYR A 69 23.90 -6.36 30.47
CA TYR A 69 24.42 -5.17 31.14
C TYR A 69 23.25 -4.28 31.55
N CYS A 70 23.37 -3.67 32.73
CA CYS A 70 22.30 -2.89 33.32
C CYS A 70 22.83 -1.52 33.75
N SER A 71 22.24 -0.48 33.18
CA SER A 71 22.42 0.92 33.59
C SER A 71 21.19 1.46 34.33
N ASP A 72 20.09 0.70 34.33
CA ASP A 72 18.77 1.09 34.81
C ASP A 72 18.37 0.18 36.00
N GLN A 73 18.37 0.74 37.21
CA GLN A 73 18.04 0.01 38.43
C GLN A 73 16.63 -0.61 38.38
N THR A 74 15.66 0.10 37.79
CA THR A 74 14.29 -0.39 37.65
C THR A 74 14.25 -1.62 36.73
N LEU A 75 15.04 -1.66 35.65
CA LEU A 75 15.16 -2.86 34.83
C LEU A 75 15.70 -4.05 35.63
N PHE A 76 16.74 -3.83 36.43
CA PHE A 76 17.35 -4.88 37.25
C PHE A 76 16.36 -5.48 38.26
N GLU A 77 15.55 -4.63 38.90
CA GLU A 77 14.53 -5.05 39.88
C GLU A 77 13.41 -5.90 39.26
N ASN A 78 13.20 -5.80 37.96
CA ASN A 78 12.25 -6.63 37.21
C ASN A 78 12.88 -7.91 36.63
N CYS A 79 14.16 -8.16 36.87
CA CYS A 79 14.81 -9.38 36.44
C CYS A 79 14.69 -10.50 37.48
N VAL A 80 14.53 -11.72 37.00
CA VAL A 80 14.56 -12.96 37.79
C VAL A 80 15.82 -13.76 37.48
N GLN A 81 16.42 -14.34 38.52
CA GLN A 81 17.61 -15.17 38.34
C GLN A 81 17.20 -16.61 38.04
N PHE A 82 17.74 -17.18 36.96
CA PHE A 82 17.56 -18.57 36.57
C PHE A 82 18.86 -19.12 35.98
N ALA A 83 19.34 -20.27 36.48
CA ALA A 83 20.58 -20.90 36.03
C ALA A 83 21.80 -19.94 35.97
N ASN A 84 21.98 -19.12 37.02
CA ASN A 84 23.03 -18.09 37.14
C ASN A 84 22.97 -16.96 36.08
N LYS A 85 21.85 -16.83 35.37
CA LYS A 85 21.58 -15.75 34.42
C LYS A 85 20.41 -14.91 34.93
N HIS A 86 20.36 -13.64 34.55
CA HIS A 86 19.24 -12.74 34.87
C HIS A 86 18.36 -12.58 33.64
N TYR A 87 17.05 -12.80 33.80
CA TYR A 87 16.07 -12.69 32.72
C TYR A 87 15.03 -11.64 33.08
N LEU A 88 14.64 -10.79 32.12
CA LEU A 88 13.56 -9.84 32.32
C LEU A 88 12.23 -10.59 32.47
N SER A 89 11.56 -10.39 33.59
CA SER A 89 10.22 -10.94 33.83
C SER A 89 9.17 -9.99 33.26
N SER A 90 8.46 -10.43 32.21
CA SER A 90 7.35 -9.65 31.63
C SER A 90 6.21 -9.43 32.63
N THR A 91 6.02 -10.35 33.58
CA THR A 91 5.01 -10.20 34.64
C THR A 91 5.41 -9.11 35.62
N LEU A 92 6.64 -9.12 36.14
CA LEU A 92 7.10 -8.08 37.07
C LEU A 92 7.11 -6.72 36.39
N TRP A 93 7.61 -6.66 35.16
CA TRP A 93 7.64 -5.44 34.36
C TRP A 93 6.25 -4.80 34.22
N LYS A 94 5.23 -5.60 33.86
CA LYS A 94 3.86 -5.08 33.70
C LYS A 94 3.22 -4.63 35.03
N LEU A 95 3.55 -5.28 36.15
CA LEU A 95 2.98 -4.94 37.45
C LEU A 95 3.32 -3.51 37.88
N GLN A 96 4.42 -2.94 37.39
CA GLN A 96 4.81 -1.55 37.67
C GLN A 96 3.81 -0.51 37.17
N PHE A 97 2.92 -0.89 36.26
CA PHE A 97 1.95 0.00 35.61
C PHE A 97 0.49 -0.36 35.96
N SER A 98 0.30 -1.34 36.84
CA SER A 98 -0.99 -2.04 36.99
C SER A 98 -1.97 -1.43 37.99
N GLU A 99 -1.58 -0.42 38.77
CA GLU A 99 -2.47 0.12 39.82
C GLU A 99 -3.76 0.74 39.26
N GLU A 100 -3.78 1.13 37.98
CA GLU A 100 -4.93 1.77 37.31
C GLU A 100 -5.30 1.11 35.97
N LEU A 101 -4.62 0.04 35.55
CA LEU A 101 -4.77 -0.55 34.21
C LEU A 101 -5.05 -2.06 34.24
N ASN A 102 -5.94 -2.50 33.36
CA ASN A 102 -6.32 -3.90 33.22
C ASN A 102 -5.27 -4.67 32.38
N ILE A 103 -4.60 -5.65 32.99
CA ILE A 103 -3.63 -6.48 32.27
C ILE A 103 -4.34 -7.53 31.41
N HIS A 104 -4.11 -7.54 30.10
CA HIS A 104 -4.51 -8.65 29.23
C HIS A 104 -3.43 -8.99 28.20
N GLY A 105 -3.04 -10.26 28.14
CA GLY A 105 -1.97 -10.70 27.24
C GLY A 105 -0.68 -9.87 27.40
N PRO A 106 -0.11 -9.32 26.31
CA PRO A 106 1.06 -8.43 26.36
C PRO A 106 0.72 -6.96 26.70
N CYS A 107 -0.56 -6.58 26.71
CA CYS A 107 -1.02 -5.20 26.81
C CYS A 107 -1.61 -4.88 28.20
N LEU A 108 -1.81 -3.59 28.41
CA LEU A 108 -2.55 -2.97 29.51
C LEU A 108 -3.69 -2.19 28.88
N SER A 109 -4.92 -2.27 29.39
CA SER A 109 -6.03 -1.40 28.95
C SER A 109 -6.39 -0.39 30.01
N ASP A 110 -6.92 0.76 29.60
CA ASP A 110 -7.66 1.63 30.51
C ASP A 110 -8.95 0.96 31.03
N GLU A 111 -9.63 1.61 31.97
CA GLU A 111 -10.85 1.07 32.59
C GLU A 111 -11.99 0.86 31.58
N ASP A 112 -12.09 1.76 30.60
CA ASP A 112 -13.14 1.74 29.57
C ASP A 112 -12.80 0.80 28.40
N GLY A 113 -11.58 0.28 28.31
CA GLY A 113 -11.09 -0.52 27.18
C GLY A 113 -11.03 0.28 25.87
N LEU A 114 -10.85 1.60 25.96
CA LEU A 114 -10.76 2.51 24.82
C LEU A 114 -9.32 2.61 24.31
N ALA A 115 -8.32 2.33 25.15
CA ALA A 115 -6.93 2.35 24.77
C ALA A 115 -6.17 1.13 25.33
N ASP A 116 -5.39 0.51 24.46
CA ASP A 116 -4.47 -0.57 24.76
C ASP A 116 -3.03 -0.06 24.70
N PHE A 117 -2.26 -0.32 25.75
CA PHE A 117 -0.88 0.10 25.91
C PHE A 117 0.04 -1.10 25.91
N ALA A 118 1.08 -1.06 25.08
CA ALA A 118 2.10 -2.10 25.00
C ALA A 118 3.50 -1.52 25.27
N ASP A 119 4.13 -1.98 26.34
CA ASP A 119 5.54 -1.67 26.59
C ASP A 119 6.44 -2.53 25.72
N CYS A 120 7.27 -1.85 24.93
CA CYS A 120 8.05 -2.44 23.87
C CYS A 120 9.53 -2.11 24.02
N LEU A 121 10.37 -3.07 23.64
CA LEU A 121 11.81 -2.90 23.61
C LEU A 121 12.29 -2.90 22.16
N HIS A 122 13.13 -1.94 21.80
CA HIS A 122 13.67 -1.87 20.46
C HIS A 122 14.75 -2.95 20.25
N CYS A 123 14.53 -3.82 19.26
CA CYS A 123 15.53 -4.77 18.82
C CYS A 123 16.28 -4.24 17.59
N LYS A 124 17.61 -4.08 17.70
CA LYS A 124 18.48 -3.58 16.61
C LYS A 124 18.96 -4.67 15.65
N THR A 125 18.46 -5.90 15.76
CA THR A 125 18.97 -6.99 14.91
C THR A 125 18.32 -6.93 13.53
N ASN A 126 19.14 -6.82 12.48
CA ASN A 126 18.70 -6.86 11.07
C ASN A 126 18.14 -8.24 10.63
N ASN A 127 18.01 -9.20 11.55
CA ASN A 127 17.72 -10.62 11.27
C ASN A 127 16.77 -11.23 12.32
N VAL A 128 15.70 -10.52 12.71
CA VAL A 128 14.59 -11.22 13.37
C VAL A 128 13.79 -11.90 12.27
N GLY A 129 13.71 -13.24 12.35
CA GLY A 129 13.02 -14.08 11.39
C GLY A 129 11.52 -13.82 11.32
N LEU A 130 11.11 -12.70 10.71
CA LEU A 130 9.76 -12.41 10.23
C LEU A 130 9.44 -13.37 9.07
N ASN A 131 9.31 -14.64 9.44
CA ASN A 131 8.81 -15.72 8.63
C ASN A 131 7.29 -15.60 8.57
N PHE A 132 6.78 -14.73 7.70
CA PHE A 132 5.42 -14.90 7.20
C PHE A 132 5.36 -16.30 6.57
N SER A 133 4.54 -17.19 7.13
CA SER A 133 4.43 -18.60 6.73
C SER A 133 4.05 -18.79 5.25
N PHE A 134 3.43 -17.78 4.62
CA PHE A 134 3.16 -17.75 3.18
C PHE A 134 4.43 -17.56 2.33
N ASN A 135 5.45 -16.86 2.86
CA ASN A 135 6.70 -16.58 2.14
C ASN A 135 7.64 -17.78 2.05
N ARG A 136 7.59 -18.76 2.95
CA ARG A 136 8.58 -19.84 2.96
C ARG A 136 8.50 -20.76 1.74
N GLY A 137 7.30 -20.96 1.17
CA GLY A 137 7.11 -21.75 -0.06
C GLY A 137 7.60 -21.00 -1.29
N ILE A 138 7.16 -19.75 -1.46
CA ILE A 138 7.51 -18.92 -2.62
C ILE A 138 9.00 -18.52 -2.57
N GLN A 139 9.53 -18.09 -1.43
CA GLN A 139 10.96 -17.76 -1.29
C GLN A 139 11.85 -18.98 -1.49
N LYS A 140 11.45 -20.19 -1.07
CA LYS A 140 12.21 -21.42 -1.40
C LYS A 140 12.25 -21.64 -2.90
N ILE A 141 11.09 -21.60 -3.56
CA ILE A 141 10.98 -21.79 -5.01
C ILE A 141 11.80 -20.73 -5.76
N VAL A 142 11.68 -19.47 -5.37
CA VAL A 142 12.39 -18.33 -5.95
C VAL A 142 13.91 -18.41 -5.70
N SER A 143 14.35 -18.84 -4.52
CA SER A 143 15.79 -18.97 -4.19
C SER A 143 16.49 -20.10 -4.92
N CYS A 144 15.74 -21.07 -5.48
CA CYS A 144 16.29 -22.20 -6.21
C CYS A 144 16.67 -21.88 -7.67
N TYR A 145 16.28 -20.72 -8.21
CA TYR A 145 16.57 -20.34 -9.59
C TYR A 145 17.42 -19.07 -9.64
N LYS A 146 18.63 -19.12 -10.22
CA LYS A 146 19.54 -17.98 -10.40
C LYS A 146 19.49 -17.36 -11.81
N SER A 147 18.36 -17.48 -12.53
CA SER A 147 18.25 -17.10 -13.95
C SER A 147 17.04 -16.20 -14.23
N SER A 148 16.92 -15.69 -15.45
CA SER A 148 15.77 -14.89 -15.97
C SER A 148 14.39 -15.52 -15.69
N ILE A 149 14.34 -16.83 -15.43
CA ILE A 149 13.13 -17.57 -15.01
C ILE A 149 12.65 -17.12 -13.62
N GLN A 150 13.55 -16.75 -12.71
CA GLN A 150 13.21 -16.22 -11.39
C GLN A 150 12.42 -14.91 -11.51
N TYR A 151 12.87 -14.00 -12.38
CA TYR A 151 12.17 -12.74 -12.64
C TYR A 151 10.79 -12.98 -13.25
N LEU A 152 10.68 -13.88 -14.23
CA LEU A 152 9.39 -14.26 -14.82
C LEU A 152 8.43 -14.88 -13.79
N PHE A 153 8.89 -15.86 -13.00
CA PHE A 153 8.06 -16.49 -11.98
C PHE A 153 7.57 -15.49 -10.94
N THR A 154 8.46 -14.58 -10.54
CA THR A 154 8.15 -13.55 -9.56
C THR A 154 7.16 -12.52 -10.12
N TYR A 155 7.30 -12.14 -11.39
CA TYR A 155 6.34 -11.30 -12.11
C TYR A 155 4.94 -11.95 -12.20
N TYR A 156 4.85 -13.22 -12.61
CA TYR A 156 3.56 -13.92 -12.65
C TYR A 156 2.95 -14.09 -11.26
N THR A 157 3.78 -14.28 -10.23
CA THR A 157 3.33 -14.31 -8.84
C THR A 157 2.74 -12.95 -8.45
N SER A 158 3.39 -11.83 -8.80
CA SER A 158 2.82 -10.50 -8.55
C SER A 158 1.53 -10.26 -9.32
N LEU A 159 1.43 -10.70 -10.57
CA LEU A 159 0.19 -10.56 -11.33
C LEU A 159 -0.97 -11.34 -10.66
N PHE A 160 -0.70 -12.57 -10.22
CA PHE A 160 -1.68 -13.39 -9.50
C PHE A 160 -2.07 -12.75 -8.16
N CYS A 161 -1.11 -12.20 -7.42
CA CYS A 161 -1.37 -11.46 -6.19
C CYS A 161 -2.21 -10.20 -6.45
N SER A 162 -1.94 -9.43 -7.52
CA SER A 162 -2.78 -8.29 -7.95
C SER A 162 -4.22 -8.70 -8.20
N VAL A 163 -4.44 -9.77 -8.98
CA VAL A 163 -5.79 -10.28 -9.26
C VAL A 163 -6.48 -10.74 -7.97
N ARG A 164 -5.78 -11.48 -7.10
CA ARG A 164 -6.35 -11.95 -5.83
C ARG A 164 -6.75 -10.80 -4.91
N ALA A 165 -5.92 -9.76 -4.81
CA ALA A 165 -6.16 -8.62 -3.94
C ALA A 165 -7.46 -7.88 -4.28
N GLN A 166 -7.84 -7.86 -5.56
CA GLN A 166 -9.05 -7.23 -6.06
C GLN A 166 -10.34 -7.84 -5.50
N TYR A 167 -10.31 -9.09 -5.02
CA TYR A 167 -11.50 -9.77 -4.49
C TYR A 167 -11.51 -9.88 -2.96
N ILE A 168 -10.51 -9.31 -2.26
CA ILE A 168 -10.47 -9.38 -0.80
C ILE A 168 -11.43 -8.33 -0.21
N PRO A 169 -12.41 -8.74 0.61
CA PRO A 169 -13.38 -7.82 1.21
C PRO A 169 -12.72 -6.71 2.03
N LEU A 170 -12.89 -5.46 1.60
CA LEU A 170 -12.41 -4.28 2.35
C LEU A 170 -13.50 -3.64 3.22
N HIS A 171 -14.75 -3.89 2.86
CA HIS A 171 -15.94 -3.45 3.59
C HIS A 171 -16.89 -4.64 3.66
N SER A 172 -17.36 -4.98 4.85
CA SER A 172 -18.29 -6.09 5.02
C SER A 172 -19.32 -5.74 6.08
N ALA A 173 -20.53 -6.26 5.95
CA ALA A 173 -21.56 -6.18 6.99
C ALA A 173 -21.23 -7.05 8.22
N TYR A 174 -20.02 -7.60 8.32
CA TYR A 174 -19.61 -8.40 9.48
C TYR A 174 -19.40 -7.50 10.70
N SER A 175 -19.91 -7.95 11.85
CA SER A 175 -19.84 -7.24 13.12
C SER A 175 -18.48 -7.32 13.84
N ASN A 176 -17.46 -7.93 13.22
CA ASN A 176 -16.19 -8.21 13.89
C ASN A 176 -15.01 -7.46 13.25
N ASN A 177 -14.57 -6.38 13.90
CA ASN A 177 -13.43 -5.55 13.49
C ASN A 177 -12.12 -6.35 13.34
N LYS A 178 -11.90 -7.39 14.17
CA LYS A 178 -10.70 -8.23 14.09
C LYS A 178 -10.63 -8.99 12.76
N TYR A 179 -11.76 -9.48 12.28
CA TYR A 179 -11.82 -10.15 10.98
C TYR A 179 -11.60 -9.16 9.85
N LEU A 180 -12.24 -7.99 9.90
CA LEU A 180 -12.09 -6.94 8.91
C LEU A 180 -10.65 -6.45 8.80
N TYR A 181 -10.00 -6.19 9.94
CA TYR A 181 -8.58 -5.85 10.02
C TYR A 181 -7.69 -6.96 9.43
N GLY A 182 -8.00 -8.23 9.72
CA GLY A 182 -7.32 -9.37 9.12
C GLY A 182 -7.41 -9.38 7.59
N GLN A 183 -8.57 -9.06 7.01
CA GLN A 183 -8.74 -8.95 5.56
C GLN A 183 -8.00 -7.76 4.97
N TYR A 184 -8.08 -6.59 5.62
CA TYR A 184 -7.30 -5.41 5.24
C TYR A 184 -5.80 -5.73 5.20
N LYS A 185 -5.26 -6.36 6.24
CA LYS A 185 -3.86 -6.79 6.30
C LYS A 185 -3.51 -7.79 5.22
N SER A 186 -4.37 -8.77 5.00
CA SER A 186 -4.20 -9.76 3.94
C SER A 186 -4.11 -9.09 2.57
N CYS A 187 -5.03 -8.17 2.25
CA CYS A 187 -5.03 -7.42 1.00
C CYS A 187 -3.79 -6.54 0.86
N LEU A 188 -3.47 -5.73 1.87
CA LEU A 188 -2.29 -4.87 1.88
C LEU A 188 -1.00 -5.67 1.68
N CYS A 189 -0.81 -6.75 2.44
CA CYS A 189 0.36 -7.62 2.28
C CYS A 189 0.44 -8.24 0.89
N THR A 190 -0.70 -8.65 0.32
CA THR A 190 -0.75 -9.20 -1.04
C THR A 190 -0.35 -8.15 -2.08
N LEU A 191 -0.84 -6.91 -1.96
CA LEU A 191 -0.49 -5.80 -2.86
C LEU A 191 0.98 -5.37 -2.72
N LEU A 192 1.52 -5.38 -1.49
CA LEU A 192 2.93 -5.04 -1.25
C LEU A 192 3.89 -6.04 -1.94
N GLN A 193 3.50 -7.31 -2.13
CA GLN A 193 4.30 -8.25 -2.92
C GLN A 193 4.41 -7.80 -4.38
N ASN A 194 3.38 -7.15 -4.93
CA ASN A 194 3.37 -6.74 -6.34
C ASN A 194 4.35 -5.61 -6.61
N ILE A 195 4.47 -4.69 -5.66
CA ILE A 195 5.31 -3.50 -5.75
C ILE A 195 6.80 -3.80 -5.90
N TYR A 196 7.27 -4.93 -5.38
CA TYR A 196 8.67 -5.33 -5.52
C TYR A 196 9.04 -5.68 -6.96
N HIS A 197 8.05 -5.99 -7.79
CA HIS A 197 8.25 -6.60 -9.11
C HIS A 197 7.62 -5.80 -10.24
N ASP A 198 6.90 -4.74 -9.89
CA ASP A 198 6.20 -3.87 -10.81
C ASP A 198 6.56 -2.40 -10.53
N ALA A 199 6.88 -1.67 -11.60
CA ALA A 199 7.26 -0.27 -11.52
C ALA A 199 6.08 0.67 -11.28
N VAL A 200 4.88 0.30 -11.75
CA VAL A 200 3.75 1.22 -11.82
C VAL A 200 2.43 0.55 -11.44
N THR A 201 2.01 -0.54 -12.09
CA THR A 201 0.65 -1.08 -11.92
C THR A 201 0.41 -1.55 -10.49
N GLY A 202 1.37 -2.23 -9.87
CA GLY A 202 1.33 -2.66 -8.47
C GLY A 202 1.28 -1.50 -7.48
N TRP A 203 2.00 -0.41 -7.76
CA TRP A 203 1.93 0.80 -6.93
C TRP A 203 0.58 1.49 -7.04
N LEU A 204 0.04 1.59 -8.26
CA LEU A 204 -1.25 2.22 -8.48
C LEU A 204 -2.40 1.35 -7.94
N MET A 205 -2.30 0.02 -8.00
CA MET A 205 -3.24 -0.89 -7.34
C MET A 205 -3.21 -0.71 -5.81
N LEU A 206 -2.02 -0.51 -5.23
CA LEU A 206 -1.90 -0.14 -3.83
C LEU A 206 -2.50 1.25 -3.55
N ALA A 207 -2.35 2.21 -4.45
CA ALA A 207 -3.00 3.50 -4.33
C ALA A 207 -4.53 3.37 -4.37
N SER A 208 -5.08 2.52 -5.24
CA SER A 208 -6.52 2.21 -5.30
C SER A 208 -7.02 1.61 -3.99
N PHE A 209 -6.24 0.72 -3.37
CA PHE A 209 -6.54 0.20 -2.03
C PHE A 209 -6.63 1.33 -0.98
N PHE A 210 -5.68 2.26 -0.96
CA PHE A 210 -5.74 3.39 -0.03
C PHE A 210 -6.87 4.37 -0.35
N TYR A 211 -7.22 4.51 -1.63
CA TYR A 211 -8.40 5.26 -2.05
C TYR A 211 -9.69 4.64 -1.49
N LYS A 212 -9.89 3.33 -1.67
CA LYS A 212 -11.08 2.60 -1.18
C LYS A 212 -11.21 2.54 0.34
N THR A 213 -10.09 2.69 1.03
CA THR A 213 -10.04 2.78 2.49
C THR A 213 -10.00 4.23 2.99
N LYS A 214 -10.30 5.20 2.11
CA LYS A 214 -10.41 6.64 2.39
C LYS A 214 -9.13 7.30 2.92
N GLN A 215 -7.98 6.66 2.71
CA GLN A 215 -6.66 7.20 3.04
C GLN A 215 -6.09 8.01 1.86
N TYR A 216 -6.83 9.02 1.40
CA TYR A 216 -6.54 9.76 0.17
C TYR A 216 -5.15 10.40 0.14
N ALA A 217 -4.69 11.00 1.24
CA ALA A 217 -3.37 11.62 1.32
C ALA A 217 -2.23 10.59 1.14
N LYS A 218 -2.43 9.36 1.60
CA LYS A 218 -1.48 8.25 1.44
C LYS A 218 -1.49 7.73 0.01
N ALA A 219 -2.68 7.60 -0.60
CA ALA A 219 -2.84 7.29 -2.00
C ALA A 219 -2.09 8.31 -2.90
N VAL A 220 -2.27 9.62 -2.68
CA VAL A 220 -1.53 10.67 -3.42
C VAL A 220 -0.02 10.50 -3.29
N ARG A 221 0.51 10.27 -2.08
CA ARG A 221 1.96 10.06 -1.88
C ARG A 221 2.46 8.85 -2.67
N ILE A 222 1.70 7.77 -2.71
CA ILE A 222 2.04 6.56 -3.47
C ILE A 222 1.99 6.80 -4.97
N ILE A 223 0.97 7.50 -5.47
CA ILE A 223 0.85 7.86 -6.89
C ILE A 223 2.02 8.76 -7.31
N MET A 224 2.34 9.79 -6.53
CA MET A 224 3.48 10.66 -6.81
C MET A 224 4.80 9.89 -6.74
N HIS A 225 4.92 8.94 -5.80
CA HIS A 225 6.07 8.04 -5.74
C HIS A 225 6.17 7.18 -7.01
N SER A 226 5.09 6.53 -7.44
CA SER A 226 5.09 5.68 -8.63
C SER A 226 5.48 6.48 -9.88
N ILE A 227 4.86 7.64 -10.10
CA ILE A 227 5.19 8.56 -11.20
C ILE A 227 6.67 8.99 -11.14
N SER A 228 7.20 9.31 -9.95
CA SER A 228 8.61 9.69 -9.78
C SER A 228 9.59 8.55 -10.04
N LYS A 229 9.16 7.30 -9.80
CA LYS A 229 9.94 6.07 -9.95
C LYS A 229 9.75 5.39 -11.30
N CYS A 230 8.89 5.93 -12.18
CA CYS A 230 8.86 5.59 -13.61
C CYS A 230 10.19 5.96 -14.27
N THR A 231 11.19 5.08 -14.11
CA THR A 231 12.52 5.13 -14.72
C THR A 231 12.61 4.12 -15.86
N PHE A 232 13.41 4.44 -16.88
CA PHE A 232 13.67 3.62 -18.08
C PHE A 232 13.92 2.13 -17.80
N GLU A 233 14.62 1.79 -16.72
CA GLU A 233 15.05 0.41 -16.40
C GLU A 233 13.92 -0.50 -15.86
N LYS A 234 12.80 0.08 -15.41
CA LYS A 234 11.73 -0.67 -14.73
C LYS A 234 10.46 -0.85 -15.57
N LEU A 235 10.39 -0.26 -16.76
CA LEU A 235 9.22 -0.24 -17.63
C LEU A 235 9.11 -1.47 -18.56
N TYR A 236 9.65 -2.62 -18.18
CA TYR A 236 9.63 -3.80 -19.02
C TYR A 236 8.57 -4.77 -18.53
N PHE A 237 7.58 -5.11 -19.38
CA PHE A 237 7.22 -6.48 -19.80
C PHE A 237 5.99 -6.43 -20.73
N GLU A 238 5.85 -7.44 -21.61
CA GLU A 238 4.73 -7.72 -22.56
C GLU A 238 4.78 -7.22 -24.01
N MET A 239 5.59 -6.23 -24.40
CA MET A 239 5.71 -5.89 -25.82
C MET A 239 6.79 -6.71 -26.54
N LYS A 240 6.50 -7.21 -27.76
CA LYS A 240 7.57 -7.70 -28.66
C LYS A 240 8.46 -6.52 -29.03
N MET A 241 9.78 -6.71 -29.10
CA MET A 241 10.73 -5.63 -29.45
C MET A 241 10.43 -4.96 -30.80
N SER A 242 9.74 -5.65 -31.70
CA SER A 242 9.23 -5.11 -32.97
C SER A 242 8.20 -4.00 -32.77
N ASP A 243 7.31 -4.15 -31.80
CA ASP A 243 6.17 -3.25 -31.55
C ASP A 243 6.64 -1.99 -30.83
N ILE A 244 7.64 -2.16 -29.96
CA ILE A 244 8.36 -1.07 -29.30
C ILE A 244 9.06 -0.20 -30.34
N HIS A 245 9.82 -0.80 -31.26
CA HIS A 245 10.51 -0.07 -32.33
C HIS A 245 9.53 0.68 -33.22
N HIS A 246 8.41 0.06 -33.61
CA HIS A 246 7.42 0.68 -34.47
C HIS A 246 6.71 1.86 -33.79
N ARG A 247 6.27 1.73 -32.54
CA ARG A 247 5.61 2.81 -31.78
C ARG A 247 6.57 3.97 -31.47
N LEU A 248 7.83 3.69 -31.12
CA LEU A 248 8.85 4.73 -30.91
C LEU A 248 9.18 5.51 -32.17
N PHE A 249 9.27 4.83 -33.31
CA PHE A 249 9.55 5.49 -34.59
C PHE A 249 8.40 6.43 -34.99
N LYS A 250 7.15 6.00 -34.75
CA LYS A 250 5.94 6.78 -35.02
C LYS A 250 5.78 7.99 -34.08
N LEU A 251 6.13 7.86 -32.80
CA LEU A 251 6.01 8.98 -31.85
C LEU A 251 7.17 9.98 -31.95
N LYS A 252 8.38 9.50 -32.27
CA LYS A 252 9.55 10.37 -32.52
C LYS A 252 9.37 11.23 -33.77
N SER A 253 8.70 10.72 -34.81
CA SER A 253 8.41 11.48 -36.03
C SER A 253 7.34 12.56 -35.82
N LEU A 254 6.41 12.37 -34.86
CA LEU A 254 5.27 13.26 -34.66
C LEU A 254 5.48 14.40 -33.65
N GLN A 255 6.33 14.24 -32.62
CA GLN A 255 6.31 15.19 -31.48
C GLN A 255 7.67 15.79 -31.07
N LYS A 256 8.79 15.51 -31.77
CA LYS A 256 10.15 16.02 -31.41
C LYS A 256 10.51 15.89 -29.91
N MET A 257 9.92 14.92 -29.21
CA MET A 257 10.19 14.68 -27.79
C MET A 257 11.52 13.95 -27.59
N GLY A 258 12.15 14.17 -26.44
CA GLY A 258 13.33 13.42 -26.02
C GLY A 258 12.99 11.94 -25.79
N ILE A 259 13.90 11.04 -26.16
CA ILE A 259 13.75 9.58 -26.03
C ILE A 259 13.27 9.20 -24.61
N VAL A 260 13.85 9.78 -23.56
CA VAL A 260 13.50 9.50 -22.16
C VAL A 260 12.05 9.88 -21.82
N GLN A 261 11.50 10.95 -22.41
CA GLN A 261 10.09 11.33 -22.24
C GLN A 261 9.17 10.38 -23.00
N LEU A 262 9.50 10.04 -24.25
CA LEU A 262 8.76 9.07 -25.07
C LEU A 262 8.58 7.71 -24.37
N TRP A 263 9.62 7.20 -23.73
CA TRP A 263 9.57 5.90 -23.06
C TRP A 263 8.69 5.89 -21.80
N LYS A 264 8.53 7.03 -21.10
CA LYS A 264 7.60 7.14 -19.95
C LYS A 264 6.12 6.98 -20.35
N TYR A 265 5.79 7.17 -21.63
CA TYR A 265 4.43 7.07 -22.15
C TYR A 265 4.14 5.76 -22.90
N VAL A 266 5.16 5.11 -23.47
CA VAL A 266 4.98 3.95 -24.37
C VAL A 266 4.95 2.60 -23.64
N LEU A 267 5.51 2.51 -22.43
CA LEU A 267 5.80 1.24 -21.75
C LEU A 267 5.14 1.05 -20.39
N VAL A 268 4.17 1.90 -20.03
CA VAL A 268 3.42 1.66 -18.81
C VAL A 268 2.28 0.70 -19.14
N ASP A 269 2.29 -0.48 -18.53
CA ASP A 269 1.22 -1.47 -18.64
C ASP A 269 -0.14 -0.84 -18.27
N ASP A 270 -1.22 -1.45 -18.72
CA ASP A 270 -2.56 -1.04 -18.33
C ASP A 270 -2.85 -1.48 -16.90
N ILE A 271 -3.52 -0.64 -16.14
CA ILE A 271 -4.22 -1.09 -14.96
C ILE A 271 -5.39 -1.93 -15.44
N ARG A 272 -5.44 -3.16 -14.96
CA ARG A 272 -6.56 -4.06 -15.20
C ARG A 272 -7.36 -4.27 -13.91
N PHE A 273 -8.61 -3.81 -13.94
CA PHE A 273 -9.59 -4.17 -12.93
C PHE A 273 -10.45 -5.32 -13.42
N GLU A 274 -10.51 -6.39 -12.65
CA GLU A 274 -11.43 -7.49 -12.92
C GLU A 274 -12.87 -7.11 -12.58
N ILE A 275 -13.82 -7.83 -13.18
CA ILE A 275 -15.25 -7.70 -12.89
C ILE A 275 -15.48 -7.92 -11.39
N ASN A 276 -16.26 -7.05 -10.75
CA ASN A 276 -16.50 -7.04 -9.30
C ASN A 276 -15.26 -6.79 -8.43
N SER A 277 -14.20 -6.20 -8.99
CA SER A 277 -13.04 -5.80 -8.18
C SER A 277 -13.42 -4.76 -7.13
N LEU A 278 -13.11 -5.07 -5.88
CA LEU A 278 -13.32 -4.21 -4.71
C LEU A 278 -12.30 -3.07 -4.62
N LEU A 279 -11.31 -3.05 -5.52
CA LEU A 279 -10.33 -1.98 -5.63
C LEU A 279 -10.73 -0.89 -6.63
N ILE A 280 -11.81 -1.10 -7.40
CA ILE A 280 -12.32 -0.09 -8.34
C ILE A 280 -12.89 1.11 -7.57
N PRO A 281 -12.42 2.35 -7.85
CA PRO A 281 -13.07 3.57 -7.38
C PRO A 281 -14.57 3.57 -7.67
N ASP A 282 -15.41 3.99 -6.73
CA ASP A 282 -16.87 3.94 -6.92
C ASP A 282 -17.33 4.79 -8.11
N GLU A 283 -16.56 5.83 -8.44
CA GLU A 283 -16.75 6.67 -9.62
C GLU A 283 -16.57 5.94 -10.95
N LEU A 284 -15.98 4.74 -10.98
CA LEU A 284 -15.70 3.94 -12.18
C LEU A 284 -16.55 2.67 -12.31
N LEU A 285 -17.60 2.50 -11.49
CA LEU A 285 -18.39 1.27 -11.50
C LEU A 285 -19.12 1.02 -12.83
N ILE A 286 -19.55 2.08 -13.52
CA ILE A 286 -20.21 1.99 -14.83
C ILE A 286 -19.22 1.53 -15.90
N GLU A 287 -17.96 1.97 -15.81
CA GLU A 287 -16.91 1.72 -16.80
C GLU A 287 -16.44 0.26 -16.85
N VAL A 288 -16.74 -0.54 -15.82
CA VAL A 288 -16.38 -1.96 -15.77
C VAL A 288 -17.38 -2.80 -16.57
N GLY A 289 -18.67 -2.51 -16.47
CA GLY A 289 -19.71 -3.29 -17.14
C GLY A 289 -19.51 -4.81 -16.97
N ASP A 290 -19.59 -5.55 -18.07
CA ASP A 290 -19.44 -7.02 -18.12
C ASP A 290 -18.01 -7.50 -18.45
N ASN A 291 -17.04 -6.60 -18.59
CA ASN A 291 -15.68 -6.93 -19.01
C ASN A 291 -14.62 -6.35 -18.05
N PRO A 292 -13.41 -6.95 -17.96
CA PRO A 292 -12.33 -6.33 -17.21
C PRO A 292 -11.98 -4.94 -17.77
N LEU A 293 -11.97 -3.94 -16.90
CA LEU A 293 -11.63 -2.56 -17.26
C LEU A 293 -10.11 -2.43 -17.39
N ARG A 294 -9.64 -2.03 -18.58
CA ARG A 294 -8.22 -1.76 -18.86
C ARG A 294 -8.02 -0.26 -19.05
N ILE A 295 -7.09 0.31 -18.28
CA ILE A 295 -6.83 1.75 -18.28
C ILE A 295 -5.33 1.99 -18.39
N PRO A 296 -4.86 2.83 -19.32
CA PRO A 296 -3.47 3.23 -19.35
C PRO A 296 -3.03 3.79 -17.99
N SER A 297 -1.97 3.22 -17.42
CA SER A 297 -1.54 3.57 -16.06
C SER A 297 -1.26 5.05 -15.83
N SER A 298 -0.76 5.78 -16.83
CA SER A 298 -0.56 7.24 -16.73
C SER A 298 -1.88 8.00 -16.59
N VAL A 299 -2.89 7.62 -17.37
CA VAL A 299 -4.25 8.17 -17.31
C VAL A 299 -4.85 7.83 -15.94
N TYR A 300 -4.76 6.58 -15.52
CA TYR A 300 -5.29 6.14 -14.23
C TYR A 300 -4.61 6.84 -13.05
N ALA A 301 -3.28 7.02 -13.10
CA ALA A 301 -2.55 7.74 -12.07
C ALA A 301 -3.03 9.18 -11.92
N CYS A 302 -3.22 9.90 -13.03
CA CYS A 302 -3.75 11.26 -13.02
C CYS A 302 -5.19 11.30 -12.50
N PHE A 303 -6.05 10.42 -13.00
CA PHE A 303 -7.45 10.32 -12.58
C PHE A 303 -7.59 9.99 -11.09
N LEU A 304 -6.90 8.97 -10.59
CA LEU A 304 -6.94 8.59 -9.18
C LEU A 304 -6.38 9.70 -8.28
N CYS A 305 -5.32 10.39 -8.72
CA CYS A 305 -4.77 11.54 -8.00
C CYS A 305 -5.81 12.68 -7.93
N PHE A 306 -6.51 12.96 -9.03
CA PHE A 306 -7.61 13.93 -9.07
C PHE A 306 -8.71 13.57 -8.07
N LEU A 307 -9.18 12.31 -8.04
CA LEU A 307 -10.20 11.87 -7.09
C LEU A 307 -9.72 12.03 -5.64
N CYS A 308 -8.47 11.68 -5.34
CA CYS A 308 -7.92 11.86 -4.00
C CYS A 308 -7.91 13.34 -3.59
N HIS A 309 -7.48 14.24 -4.47
CA HIS A 309 -7.50 15.69 -4.19
C HIS A 309 -8.93 16.22 -4.01
N TYR A 310 -9.89 15.66 -4.76
CA TYR A 310 -11.31 16.02 -4.65
C TYR A 310 -11.85 15.67 -3.26
N HIS A 311 -11.63 14.43 -2.80
CA HIS A 311 -12.06 14.00 -1.47
C HIS A 311 -11.30 14.68 -0.32
N LEU A 312 -10.09 15.19 -0.58
CA LEU A 312 -9.33 16.03 0.36
C LEU A 312 -9.78 17.51 0.36
N ASN A 313 -10.73 17.90 -0.50
CA ASN A 313 -11.17 19.28 -0.71
C ASN A 313 -10.03 20.23 -1.14
N ASP A 314 -9.02 19.73 -1.86
CA ASP A 314 -7.92 20.55 -2.39
C ASP A 314 -8.24 21.02 -3.82
N ALA A 315 -9.06 22.07 -3.90
CA ALA A 315 -9.55 22.60 -5.18
C ALA A 315 -8.42 23.05 -6.13
N ARG A 316 -7.26 23.47 -5.60
CA ARG A 316 -6.12 23.86 -6.44
C ARG A 316 -5.52 22.63 -7.11
N GLN A 317 -5.18 21.62 -6.32
CA GLN A 317 -4.57 20.40 -6.86
C GLN A 317 -5.54 19.61 -7.74
N CYS A 318 -6.86 19.65 -7.46
CA CYS A 318 -7.86 19.11 -8.38
C CYS A 318 -7.76 19.73 -9.77
N ARG A 319 -7.71 21.06 -9.86
CA ARG A 319 -7.61 21.75 -11.16
C ARG A 319 -6.30 21.44 -11.87
N ASP A 320 -5.19 21.49 -11.14
CA ASP A 320 -3.87 21.20 -11.70
C ASP A 320 -3.81 19.75 -12.23
N THR A 321 -4.33 18.79 -11.46
CA THR A 321 -4.37 17.37 -11.88
C THR A 321 -5.34 17.12 -13.04
N LEU A 322 -6.49 17.80 -13.06
CA LEU A 322 -7.46 17.70 -14.16
C LEU A 322 -6.89 18.23 -15.48
N GLN A 323 -6.13 19.34 -15.44
CA GLN A 323 -5.40 19.85 -16.62
C GLN A 323 -4.37 18.83 -17.12
N VAL A 324 -3.63 18.19 -16.21
CA VAL A 324 -2.70 17.12 -16.58
C VAL A 324 -3.44 15.93 -17.20
N LEU A 325 -4.58 15.52 -16.64
CA LEU A 325 -5.40 14.45 -17.20
C LEU A 325 -5.85 14.77 -18.63
N GLN A 326 -6.34 15.99 -18.89
CA GLN A 326 -6.68 16.45 -20.25
C GLN A 326 -5.50 16.31 -21.22
N LEU A 327 -4.32 16.80 -20.82
CA LEU A 327 -3.11 16.69 -21.64
C LEU A 327 -2.71 15.24 -21.92
N VAL A 328 -2.83 14.35 -20.94
CA VAL A 328 -2.47 12.92 -21.10
C VAL A 328 -3.49 12.22 -22.01
N THR A 329 -4.78 12.53 -21.92
CA THR A 329 -5.83 11.95 -22.77
C THR A 329 -5.66 12.36 -24.26
N GLU A 330 -5.10 13.53 -24.53
CA GLU A 330 -4.81 13.98 -25.90
C GLU A 330 -3.48 13.45 -26.47
N CYS A 331 -2.69 12.70 -25.69
CA CYS A 331 -1.39 12.24 -26.13
C CYS A 331 -1.45 11.22 -27.27
N ASN A 332 -0.58 11.39 -28.26
CA ASN A 332 -0.55 10.58 -29.48
C ASN A 332 -0.31 9.08 -29.27
N TYR A 333 0.25 8.65 -28.13
CA TYR A 333 0.51 7.24 -27.87
C TYR A 333 -0.79 6.42 -27.73
N LEU A 334 -1.87 7.05 -27.25
CA LEU A 334 -3.19 6.43 -27.15
C LEU A 334 -3.81 6.16 -28.52
N ASN A 335 -3.39 6.85 -29.58
CA ASN A 335 -3.92 6.61 -30.93
C ASN A 335 -3.54 5.23 -31.50
N ALA A 336 -2.64 4.49 -30.85
CA ALA A 336 -2.29 3.13 -31.25
C ALA A 336 -3.24 2.07 -30.69
N ASP A 337 -4.12 2.44 -29.77
CA ASP A 337 -5.04 1.56 -29.06
C ASP A 337 -6.34 2.32 -28.77
N LEU A 338 -7.37 2.04 -29.58
CA LEU A 338 -8.64 2.79 -29.53
C LEU A 338 -9.39 2.55 -28.22
N ASP A 339 -9.31 1.34 -27.66
CA ASP A 339 -9.96 1.00 -26.38
C ASP A 339 -9.31 1.78 -25.23
N ALA A 340 -7.97 1.80 -25.19
CA ALA A 340 -7.22 2.61 -24.23
C ALA A 340 -7.53 4.11 -24.33
N LYS A 341 -7.70 4.63 -25.55
CA LYS A 341 -8.06 6.03 -25.79
C LYS A 341 -9.49 6.33 -25.33
N ALA A 342 -10.43 5.42 -25.59
CA ALA A 342 -11.81 5.57 -25.14
C ALA A 342 -11.92 5.51 -23.62
N ALA A 343 -11.22 4.59 -22.97
CA ALA A 343 -11.10 4.55 -21.51
C ALA A 343 -10.56 5.88 -20.94
N ALA A 344 -9.57 6.48 -21.59
CA ALA A 344 -9.02 7.78 -21.17
C ALA A 344 -10.02 8.93 -21.28
N TYR A 345 -10.84 8.95 -22.34
CA TYR A 345 -11.94 9.93 -22.46
C TYR A 345 -13.05 9.67 -21.44
N ASN A 346 -13.39 8.42 -21.14
CA ASN A 346 -14.37 8.09 -20.09
C ASN A 346 -13.92 8.62 -18.73
N LEU A 347 -12.66 8.37 -18.35
CA LEU A 347 -12.09 8.88 -17.10
C LEU A 347 -12.06 10.41 -17.05
N LEU A 348 -11.71 11.07 -18.16
CA LEU A 348 -11.76 12.53 -18.25
C LEU A 348 -13.19 13.05 -18.08
N GLY A 349 -14.17 12.40 -18.73
CA GLY A 349 -15.58 12.73 -18.59
C GLY A 349 -16.06 12.60 -17.14
N VAL A 350 -15.70 11.51 -16.46
CA VAL A 350 -16.04 11.29 -15.04
C VAL A 350 -15.43 12.38 -14.16
N ALA A 351 -14.17 12.75 -14.38
CA ALA A 351 -13.51 13.80 -13.62
C ALA A 351 -14.19 15.17 -13.82
N LEU A 352 -14.54 15.53 -15.07
CA LEU A 352 -15.24 16.76 -15.41
C LEU A 352 -16.65 16.80 -14.81
N GLN A 353 -17.38 15.68 -14.87
CA GLN A 353 -18.70 15.54 -14.24
C GLN A 353 -18.60 15.71 -12.72
N THR A 354 -17.58 15.13 -12.08
CA THR A 354 -17.36 15.21 -10.63
C THR A 354 -17.16 16.66 -10.15
N VAL A 355 -16.52 17.52 -10.95
CA VAL A 355 -16.37 18.96 -10.64
C VAL A 355 -17.55 19.82 -11.13
N GLY A 356 -18.58 19.21 -11.73
CA GLY A 356 -19.78 19.90 -12.22
C GLY A 356 -19.66 20.55 -13.61
N ASP A 357 -18.60 20.29 -14.37
CA ASP A 357 -18.47 20.74 -15.77
C ASP A 357 -19.15 19.74 -16.71
N THR A 358 -20.48 19.73 -16.67
CA THR A 358 -21.31 18.79 -17.44
C THR A 358 -21.16 18.95 -18.95
N LYS A 359 -20.86 20.16 -19.43
CA LYS A 359 -20.67 20.43 -20.87
C LYS A 359 -19.39 19.77 -21.38
N SER A 360 -18.27 19.99 -20.70
CA SER A 360 -17.01 19.36 -21.07
C SER A 360 -17.04 17.86 -20.84
N ALA A 361 -17.72 17.38 -19.78
CA ALA A 361 -17.93 15.96 -19.54
C ALA A 361 -18.67 15.28 -20.70
N ARG A 362 -19.78 15.88 -21.16
CA ARG A 362 -20.54 15.40 -22.33
C ARG A 362 -19.66 15.31 -23.57
N GLN A 363 -18.83 16.32 -23.82
CA GLN A 363 -17.93 16.31 -24.96
C GLN A 363 -16.90 15.17 -24.87
N ALA A 364 -16.32 14.92 -23.69
CA ALA A 364 -15.39 13.81 -23.49
C ALA A 364 -16.08 12.44 -23.72
N TYR A 365 -17.30 12.26 -23.23
CA TYR A 365 -18.05 11.03 -23.47
C TYR A 365 -18.42 10.83 -24.94
N LEU A 366 -18.79 11.90 -25.67
CA LEU A 366 -19.01 11.82 -27.12
C LEU A 366 -17.73 11.42 -27.86
N GLN A 367 -16.59 12.00 -27.50
CA GLN A 367 -15.29 11.62 -28.07
C GLN A 367 -14.92 10.16 -27.79
N SER A 368 -15.33 9.61 -26.65
CA SER A 368 -15.18 8.18 -26.37
C SER A 368 -16.11 7.33 -27.24
N ALA A 369 -17.39 7.69 -27.33
CA ALA A 369 -18.40 6.94 -28.08
C ALA A 369 -18.05 6.83 -29.58
N GLU A 370 -17.46 7.89 -30.15
CA GLU A 370 -17.00 7.90 -31.56
C GLU A 370 -15.87 6.90 -31.87
N LEU A 371 -15.19 6.37 -30.86
CA LEU A 371 -14.08 5.42 -31.05
C LEU A 371 -14.55 3.96 -31.20
N TYR A 372 -15.80 3.65 -30.85
CA TYR A 372 -16.36 2.30 -30.95
C TYR A 372 -17.16 2.11 -32.24
N ILE A 373 -17.07 0.90 -32.81
CA ILE A 373 -17.89 0.50 -33.97
C ILE A 373 -19.35 0.33 -33.55
N ASP A 374 -19.59 -0.28 -32.38
CA ASP A 374 -20.89 -0.36 -31.74
C ASP A 374 -20.86 0.46 -30.43
N PRO A 375 -21.49 1.65 -30.39
CA PRO A 375 -21.50 2.49 -29.20
C PRO A 375 -22.20 1.84 -28.01
N SER A 376 -23.07 0.84 -28.21
CA SER A 376 -23.86 0.24 -27.12
C SER A 376 -23.00 -0.51 -26.09
N ASP A 377 -21.81 -0.95 -26.48
CA ASP A 377 -20.83 -1.58 -25.59
C ASP A 377 -19.93 -0.55 -24.87
N ASN A 378 -20.06 0.75 -25.16
CA ASN A 378 -19.26 1.79 -24.54
C ASN A 378 -19.96 2.38 -23.30
N PRO A 379 -19.34 2.31 -22.10
CA PRO A 379 -19.84 2.95 -20.89
C PRO A 379 -20.16 4.46 -21.02
N ALA A 380 -19.53 5.15 -21.97
CA ALA A 380 -19.81 6.54 -22.30
C ALA A 380 -21.27 6.79 -22.68
N VAL A 381 -21.93 5.83 -23.32
CA VAL A 381 -23.32 5.97 -23.75
C VAL A 381 -24.24 6.00 -22.53
N GLU A 382 -24.03 5.10 -21.56
CA GLU A 382 -24.76 5.14 -20.28
C GLU A 382 -24.52 6.46 -19.53
N ARG A 383 -23.26 6.94 -19.49
CA ARG A 383 -22.92 8.23 -18.88
C ARG A 383 -23.62 9.41 -19.55
N LEU A 384 -23.74 9.41 -20.88
CA LEU A 384 -24.46 10.45 -21.61
C LEU A 384 -25.94 10.49 -21.25
N PHE A 385 -26.59 9.33 -21.09
CA PHE A 385 -27.97 9.24 -20.63
C PHE A 385 -28.17 9.78 -19.20
N LEU A 386 -27.17 9.61 -18.32
CA LEU A 386 -27.22 10.13 -16.94
C LEU A 386 -26.94 11.65 -16.83
N LEU A 387 -26.47 12.28 -17.91
CA LEU A 387 -26.21 13.73 -17.98
C LEU A 387 -27.38 14.54 -18.54
N ASP A 388 -28.38 13.87 -19.13
CA ASP A 388 -29.66 14.45 -19.58
C ASP A 388 -30.69 14.39 -18.44
#